data_AF-A0A9D5NBQ1-F1
#
_entry.id   AF-A0A9D5NBQ1-F1
#
_cell.length_a   1.000
_cell.length_b   1.000
_cell.length_c   1.000
_cell.angle_alpha   90.00
_cell.angle_beta   90.00
_cell.angle_gamma   90.00
#
_symmetry.space_group_name_H-M   'P 1'
#
loop_
_entity.id
_entity.type
_entity.pdbx_description
1 polymer ?
#
loop_
_entity_poly.entity_id
_entity_poly.type
_entity_poly.pdbx_seq_one_letter_code
_entity_poly.pdbx_strand_id
1 'polypeptide(L)'
;MKDTTKLRLIKILAIVLFALLYIIIEAFALAPSRLTISYHTYYTDQISEDLDEFSIIFFSDLHLGTTYTSSNIQVIQDKINLLQGDIVLFGGDLLDHPSLLADENEIEALVTMLSGIEAKYGKYAVLGNHDLETKDTEDTVIDILERGGFEIITNTSLRVHAGSDSSIRLIGLDSGVNGDPNVSKAYKEVRGSDLNVLLCHTPDSISTVNSALTDIMVSGHSHGHQVYIPLISQYFLPAQGQNYNRGEYYLNDSYLLVSNGVGTTKIQARLFAESEINFLRLRYKAKEENTIE
;
A
#
# COMPACT_ATOMS: atom_id res chain seq x y z
N MET A 1 -33.41 3.53 -48.02
CA MET A 1 -32.01 3.78 -47.61
C MET A 1 -31.85 4.78 -46.46
N LYS A 2 -32.66 5.85 -46.32
CA LYS A 2 -32.52 6.81 -45.19
C LYS A 2 -32.88 6.22 -43.80
N ASP A 3 -33.86 5.33 -43.71
CA ASP A 3 -34.35 4.76 -42.45
C ASP A 3 -33.34 3.83 -41.75
N THR A 4 -32.59 3.05 -42.54
CA THR A 4 -31.58 2.12 -42.01
C THR A 4 -30.40 2.85 -41.37
N THR A 5 -30.02 4.02 -41.90
CA THR A 5 -28.94 4.84 -41.33
C THR A 5 -29.37 5.50 -40.01
N LYS A 6 -30.61 6.01 -39.94
CA LYS A 6 -31.18 6.58 -38.71
C LYS A 6 -31.29 5.52 -37.60
N LEU A 7 -31.77 4.32 -37.94
CA LEU A 7 -31.85 3.21 -36.98
C LEU A 7 -30.47 2.74 -36.51
N ARG A 8 -29.46 2.68 -37.40
CA ARG A 8 -28.08 2.38 -37.02
C ARG A 8 -27.51 3.43 -36.08
N LEU A 9 -27.73 4.72 -36.35
CA LEU A 9 -27.28 5.81 -35.49
C LEU A 9 -27.92 5.73 -34.09
N ILE A 10 -29.23 5.48 -34.02
CA ILE A 10 -29.94 5.31 -32.73
C ILE A 10 -29.35 4.13 -31.94
N LYS A 11 -29.06 3.00 -32.61
CA LYS A 11 -28.42 1.84 -31.95
C LYS A 11 -27.03 2.16 -31.42
N ILE A 12 -26.21 2.86 -32.21
CA ILE A 12 -24.86 3.27 -31.78
C ILE A 12 -24.96 4.20 -30.57
N LEU A 13 -25.84 5.21 -30.61
CA LEU A 13 -26.05 6.12 -29.50
C LEU A 13 -26.53 5.40 -28.24
N ALA A 14 -27.45 4.44 -28.38
CA ALA A 14 -27.92 3.63 -27.26
C ALA A 14 -26.80 2.78 -26.65
N ILE A 15 -25.93 2.17 -27.47
CA ILE A 15 -24.77 1.40 -27.00
C ILE A 15 -23.79 2.31 -26.25
N VAL A 16 -23.48 3.49 -26.80
CA VAL A 16 -22.59 4.45 -26.15
C VAL A 16 -23.16 4.92 -24.82
N LEU A 17 -24.45 5.26 -24.77
CA LEU A 17 -25.12 5.67 -23.53
C LEU A 17 -25.09 4.56 -22.48
N PHE A 18 -25.35 3.31 -22.89
CA PHE A 18 -25.28 2.16 -22.00
C PHE A 18 -23.85 1.93 -21.47
N ALA A 19 -22.84 2.05 -22.32
CA ALA A 19 -21.44 1.94 -21.90
C ALA A 19 -21.05 3.05 -20.91
N LEU A 20 -21.47 4.30 -21.14
CA LEU A 20 -21.23 5.39 -20.20
C LEU A 20 -21.94 5.17 -18.86
N LEU A 21 -23.19 4.70 -18.89
CA LEU A 21 -23.93 4.35 -17.67
C LEU A 21 -23.22 3.22 -16.90
N TYR A 22 -22.74 2.20 -17.60
CA TYR A 22 -21.98 1.12 -16.99
C TYR A 22 -20.68 1.63 -16.35
N ILE A 23 -19.92 2.50 -17.02
CA ILE A 23 -18.70 3.10 -16.46
C ILE A 23 -19.01 3.88 -15.17
N ILE A 24 -20.11 4.64 -15.14
CA ILE A 24 -20.51 5.38 -13.93
C ILE A 24 -20.88 4.41 -12.80
N ILE A 25 -21.65 3.35 -13.10
CA ILE A 25 -22.01 2.33 -12.09
C ILE A 25 -20.76 1.60 -11.58
N GLU A 26 -19.88 1.19 -12.49
CA GLU A 26 -18.60 0.56 -12.13
C GLU A 26 -17.81 1.49 -11.22
N ALA A 27 -17.68 2.77 -11.59
CA ALA A 27 -16.84 3.71 -10.88
C ALA A 27 -17.33 4.04 -9.46
N PHE A 28 -18.64 4.19 -9.27
CA PHE A 28 -19.20 4.70 -8.01
C PHE A 28 -19.85 3.62 -7.12
N ALA A 29 -20.24 2.47 -7.67
CA ALA A 29 -20.96 1.45 -6.90
C ALA A 29 -20.20 0.13 -6.78
N LEU A 30 -19.56 -0.34 -7.87
CA LEU A 30 -18.96 -1.67 -7.90
C LEU A 30 -17.48 -1.66 -7.52
N ALA A 31 -16.66 -0.82 -8.15
CA ALA A 31 -15.22 -0.80 -7.91
C ALA A 31 -14.83 -0.36 -6.48
N PRO A 32 -15.47 0.65 -5.85
CA PRO A 32 -15.11 1.06 -4.48
C PRO A 32 -15.35 -0.02 -3.41
N SER A 33 -16.26 -0.97 -3.67
CA SER A 33 -16.57 -2.07 -2.75
C SER A 33 -15.76 -3.34 -3.04
N ARG A 34 -15.02 -3.37 -4.15
CA ARG A 34 -14.19 -4.51 -4.55
C ARG A 34 -12.81 -4.38 -3.94
N LEU A 35 -12.50 -5.30 -3.03
CA LEU A 35 -11.17 -5.45 -2.44
C LEU A 35 -10.47 -6.69 -3.00
N THR A 36 -9.43 -6.48 -3.79
CA THR A 36 -8.61 -7.55 -4.41
C THR A 36 -7.37 -7.86 -3.57
N ILE A 37 -6.75 -8.99 -3.90
CA ILE A 37 -5.44 -9.36 -3.38
C ILE A 37 -4.50 -9.43 -4.58
N SER A 38 -3.42 -8.66 -4.52
CA SER A 38 -2.36 -8.64 -5.53
C SER A 38 -1.19 -9.49 -5.02
N TYR A 39 -0.81 -10.52 -5.78
CA TYR A 39 0.22 -11.47 -5.38
C TYR A 39 1.53 -11.17 -6.10
N HIS A 40 2.61 -11.06 -5.33
CA HIS A 40 3.94 -10.69 -5.78
C HIS A 40 4.97 -11.71 -5.28
N THR A 41 6.05 -11.88 -6.04
CA THR A 41 7.15 -12.76 -5.63
C THR A 41 8.48 -12.10 -5.91
N TYR A 42 9.29 -11.95 -4.87
CA TYR A 42 10.64 -11.40 -4.97
C TYR A 42 11.67 -12.52 -4.81
N TYR A 43 12.47 -12.74 -5.85
CA TYR A 43 13.52 -13.75 -5.89
C TYR A 43 14.86 -13.12 -5.51
N THR A 44 15.56 -13.69 -4.52
CA THR A 44 16.86 -13.17 -4.08
C THR A 44 17.77 -14.28 -3.54
N ASP A 45 19.07 -14.04 -3.65
CA ASP A 45 20.14 -14.88 -3.07
C ASP A 45 20.64 -14.36 -1.71
N GLN A 46 20.13 -13.21 -1.25
CA GLN A 46 20.52 -12.55 0.00
C GLN A 46 19.81 -13.14 1.23
N ILE A 47 18.79 -13.96 1.02
CA ILE A 47 18.08 -14.65 2.09
C ILE A 47 18.62 -16.06 2.27
N SER A 48 18.57 -16.56 3.50
CA SER A 48 18.78 -17.97 3.79
C SER A 48 17.58 -18.81 3.35
N GLU A 49 17.77 -20.13 3.23
CA GLU A 49 16.68 -21.08 2.94
C GLU A 49 15.56 -21.03 4.00
N ASP A 50 15.87 -20.64 5.25
CA ASP A 50 14.86 -20.48 6.32
C ASP A 50 13.87 -19.34 6.07
N LEU A 51 14.21 -18.38 5.21
CA LEU A 51 13.35 -17.28 4.79
C LEU A 51 12.68 -17.57 3.44
N ASP A 52 12.88 -18.75 2.84
CA ASP A 52 12.10 -19.17 1.67
C ASP A 52 10.61 -19.23 2.06
N GLU A 53 9.75 -18.72 1.19
CA GLU A 53 8.31 -18.53 1.43
C GLU A 53 7.93 -17.48 2.48
N PHE A 54 8.88 -16.77 3.10
CA PHE A 54 8.57 -15.69 4.04
C PHE A 54 7.66 -14.65 3.36
N SER A 55 6.57 -14.30 4.02
CA SER A 55 5.46 -13.57 3.43
C SER A 55 5.18 -12.24 4.13
N ILE A 56 5.07 -11.19 3.33
CA ILE A 56 4.81 -9.82 3.77
C ILE A 56 3.44 -9.43 3.22
N ILE A 57 2.50 -9.14 4.11
CA ILE A 57 1.23 -8.51 3.73
C ILE A 57 1.43 -7.00 3.83
N PHE A 58 1.09 -6.28 2.77
CA PHE A 58 1.17 -4.81 2.72
C PHE A 58 -0.19 -4.21 2.32
N PHE A 59 -0.65 -3.26 3.11
CA PHE A 59 -1.84 -2.46 2.83
C PHE A 59 -1.65 -1.02 3.31
N SER A 60 -2.38 -0.07 2.73
CA SER A 60 -2.19 1.36 2.96
C SER A 60 -3.45 2.14 2.58
N ASP A 61 -3.48 3.43 2.90
CA ASP A 61 -4.49 4.39 2.46
C ASP A 61 -5.91 3.92 2.84
N LEU A 62 -6.13 3.66 4.12
CA LEU A 62 -7.45 3.25 4.62
C LEU A 62 -8.46 4.39 4.51
N HIS A 63 -8.02 5.63 4.75
CA HIS A 63 -8.86 6.84 4.75
C HIS A 63 -10.21 6.60 5.43
N LEU A 64 -10.17 6.19 6.70
CA LEU A 64 -11.40 6.02 7.45
C LEU A 64 -12.17 7.36 7.53
N GLY A 65 -13.49 7.29 7.38
CA GLY A 65 -14.38 8.46 7.39
C GLY A 65 -14.84 8.94 6.00
N THR A 66 -14.21 8.52 4.90
CA THR A 66 -14.64 8.85 3.52
C THR A 66 -15.33 7.69 2.80
N THR A 67 -14.73 6.51 2.89
CA THR A 67 -15.06 5.34 2.04
C THR A 67 -15.65 4.21 2.84
N TYR A 68 -15.10 4.01 4.04
CA TYR A 68 -15.30 2.82 4.82
C TYR A 68 -16.18 3.09 6.01
N THR A 69 -17.21 2.25 6.11
CA THR A 69 -17.97 2.03 7.34
C THR A 69 -17.32 0.91 8.13
N SER A 70 -17.74 0.70 9.37
CA SER A 70 -17.33 -0.43 10.21
C SER A 70 -17.45 -1.80 9.50
N SER A 71 -18.41 -1.97 8.60
CA SER A 71 -18.57 -3.23 7.83
C SER A 71 -17.45 -3.50 6.83
N ASN A 72 -16.83 -2.47 6.26
CA ASN A 72 -15.74 -2.63 5.29
C ASN A 72 -14.42 -2.97 5.96
N ILE A 73 -14.24 -2.44 7.17
CA ILE A 73 -13.06 -2.64 8.02
C ILE A 73 -12.88 -4.14 8.35
N GLN A 74 -13.97 -4.85 8.67
CA GLN A 74 -13.93 -6.30 8.92
C GLN A 74 -13.50 -7.11 7.69
N VAL A 75 -13.95 -6.74 6.48
CA VAL A 75 -13.59 -7.46 5.25
C VAL A 75 -12.09 -7.37 4.96
N ILE A 76 -11.45 -6.25 5.30
CA ILE A 76 -10.00 -6.08 5.18
C ILE A 76 -9.29 -7.04 6.13
N GLN A 77 -9.68 -7.04 7.41
CA GLN A 77 -9.11 -7.94 8.42
C GLN A 77 -9.26 -9.41 8.04
N ASP A 78 -10.46 -9.83 7.63
CA ASP A 78 -10.73 -11.22 7.24
C ASP A 78 -9.84 -11.65 6.07
N LYS A 79 -9.64 -10.78 5.08
CA LYS A 79 -8.74 -11.05 3.95
C LYS A 79 -7.27 -11.10 4.36
N ILE A 80 -6.82 -10.19 5.22
CA ILE A 80 -5.44 -10.18 5.75
C ILE A 80 -5.18 -11.47 6.53
N ASN A 81 -6.08 -11.85 7.44
CA ASN A 81 -5.90 -13.04 8.26
C ASN A 81 -5.96 -14.34 7.43
N LEU A 82 -6.78 -14.38 6.38
CA LEU A 82 -6.84 -15.53 5.45
C LEU A 82 -5.52 -15.76 4.70
N LEU A 83 -4.72 -14.70 4.50
CA LEU A 83 -3.41 -14.79 3.85
C LEU A 83 -2.32 -15.38 4.75
N GLN A 84 -2.53 -15.40 6.07
CA GLN A 84 -1.60 -15.94 7.07
C GLN A 84 -0.16 -15.42 6.92
N GLY A 85 -0.02 -14.10 6.78
CA GLY A 85 1.29 -13.46 6.57
C GLY A 85 2.24 -13.58 7.75
N ASP A 86 3.53 -13.67 7.46
CA ASP A 86 4.58 -13.70 8.49
C ASP A 86 4.71 -12.35 9.18
N ILE A 87 4.64 -11.25 8.41
CA ILE A 87 4.46 -9.90 8.93
C ILE A 87 3.38 -9.14 8.17
N VAL A 88 2.85 -8.10 8.82
CA VAL A 88 1.92 -7.15 8.21
C VAL A 88 2.51 -5.74 8.28
N LEU A 89 2.52 -5.06 7.14
CA LEU A 89 3.00 -3.70 6.97
C LEU A 89 1.82 -2.78 6.63
N PHE A 90 1.65 -1.71 7.40
CA PHE A 90 0.70 -0.64 7.12
C PHE A 90 1.43 0.61 6.60
N GLY A 91 1.08 1.03 5.38
CA GLY A 91 1.78 2.09 4.64
C GLY A 91 1.35 3.51 4.95
N GLY A 92 0.53 3.75 5.98
CA GLY A 92 0.05 5.09 6.35
C GLY A 92 -1.26 5.49 5.66
N ASP A 93 -1.73 6.68 5.99
CA ASP A 93 -3.04 7.26 5.70
C ASP A 93 -4.19 6.42 6.28
N LEU A 94 -4.19 6.33 7.61
CA LEU A 94 -5.26 5.67 8.36
C LEU A 94 -6.55 6.49 8.28
N LEU A 95 -6.44 7.81 8.45
CA LEU A 95 -7.55 8.75 8.50
C LEU A 95 -7.42 9.79 7.40
N ASP A 96 -8.55 10.18 6.78
CA ASP A 96 -8.54 11.30 5.82
C ASP A 96 -8.47 12.65 6.54
N HIS A 97 -9.18 12.78 7.66
CA HIS A 97 -9.13 13.92 8.58
C HIS A 97 -9.69 13.51 9.97
N PRO A 98 -9.08 13.90 11.11
CA PRO A 98 -9.51 13.46 12.44
C PRO A 98 -10.92 13.88 12.80
N SER A 99 -11.37 15.04 12.32
CA SER A 99 -12.72 15.53 12.59
C SER A 99 -13.82 14.65 11.99
N LEU A 100 -13.45 13.66 11.16
CA LEU A 100 -14.36 12.63 10.68
C LEU A 100 -14.60 11.53 11.72
N LEU A 101 -13.70 11.38 12.71
CA LEU A 101 -13.89 10.53 13.88
C LEU A 101 -14.48 11.35 15.02
N ALA A 102 -15.79 11.60 14.96
CA ALA A 102 -16.50 12.31 16.02
C ALA A 102 -17.01 11.38 17.13
N ASP A 103 -16.94 10.06 16.93
CA ASP A 103 -17.47 9.05 17.85
C ASP A 103 -16.35 8.10 18.33
N GLU A 104 -16.14 8.06 19.64
CA GLU A 104 -15.21 7.13 20.30
C GLU A 104 -15.49 5.66 19.92
N ASN A 105 -16.75 5.29 19.66
CA ASN A 105 -17.09 3.93 19.26
C ASN A 105 -16.50 3.54 17.89
N GLU A 106 -16.33 4.51 16.98
CA GLU A 106 -15.70 4.27 15.67
C GLU A 106 -14.20 4.03 15.82
N ILE A 107 -13.56 4.77 16.73
CA ILE A 107 -12.16 4.55 17.13
C ILE A 107 -11.99 3.15 17.72
N GLU A 108 -12.82 2.77 18.70
CA GLU A 108 -12.75 1.44 19.32
C GLU A 108 -12.99 0.30 18.33
N ALA A 109 -13.91 0.48 17.37
CA ALA A 109 -14.14 -0.49 16.31
C ALA A 109 -12.91 -0.64 15.41
N LEU A 110 -12.23 0.47 15.07
CA LEU A 110 -11.01 0.45 14.29
C LEU A 110 -9.86 -0.24 15.05
N VAL A 111 -9.67 0.09 16.32
CA VAL A 111 -8.69 -0.55 17.20
C VAL A 111 -8.97 -2.07 17.30
N THR A 112 -10.24 -2.45 17.46
CA THR A 112 -10.64 -3.87 17.52
C THR A 112 -10.28 -4.60 16.23
N MET A 113 -10.51 -3.98 15.07
CA MET A 113 -10.12 -4.58 13.80
C MET A 113 -8.59 -4.72 13.67
N LEU A 114 -7.85 -3.64 13.90
CA LEU A 114 -6.39 -3.63 13.76
C LEU A 114 -5.73 -4.61 14.72
N SER A 115 -6.22 -4.68 15.96
CA SER A 115 -5.74 -5.62 16.97
C SER A 115 -6.01 -7.08 16.59
N GLY A 116 -7.15 -7.35 15.96
CA GLY A 116 -7.49 -8.68 15.46
C GLY A 116 -6.80 -9.08 14.15
N ILE A 117 -5.95 -8.23 13.56
CA ILE A 117 -5.04 -8.65 12.48
C ILE A 117 -3.96 -9.55 13.10
N GLU A 118 -3.83 -10.76 12.53
CA GLU A 118 -2.85 -11.76 12.91
C GLU A 118 -1.59 -11.64 12.03
N ALA A 119 -0.42 -11.59 12.68
CA ALA A 119 0.88 -11.59 12.03
C ALA A 119 1.87 -12.35 12.92
N LYS A 120 2.59 -13.32 12.35
CA LYS A 120 3.41 -14.25 13.13
C LYS A 120 4.60 -13.57 13.83
N TYR A 121 5.26 -12.63 13.16
CA TYR A 121 6.47 -11.97 13.64
C TYR A 121 6.31 -10.47 13.86
N GLY A 122 5.13 -9.90 13.61
CA GLY A 122 4.82 -8.52 13.98
C GLY A 122 4.00 -7.75 12.97
N LYS A 123 3.46 -6.62 13.44
CA LYS A 123 2.72 -5.62 12.66
C LYS A 123 3.50 -4.32 12.74
N TYR A 124 3.79 -3.70 11.59
CA TYR A 124 4.61 -2.49 11.54
C TYR A 124 3.96 -1.43 10.68
N ALA A 125 4.14 -0.17 11.05
CA ALA A 125 3.53 0.95 10.35
C ALA A 125 4.49 2.13 10.16
N VAL A 126 4.22 2.90 9.11
CA VAL A 126 4.64 4.30 8.97
C VAL A 126 3.40 5.17 8.85
N LEU A 127 3.56 6.47 9.08
CA LEU A 127 2.49 7.43 8.92
C LEU A 127 2.46 7.96 7.48
N GLY A 128 1.25 8.22 6.99
CA GLY A 128 1.03 8.86 5.71
C GLY A 128 0.91 10.38 5.84
N ASN A 129 0.76 11.06 4.70
CA ASN A 129 0.73 12.52 4.72
C ASN A 129 -0.56 13.08 5.34
N HIS A 130 -1.67 12.36 5.27
CA HIS A 130 -2.91 12.75 5.94
C HIS A 130 -2.78 12.59 7.45
N ASP A 131 -2.14 11.51 7.89
CA ASP A 131 -1.87 11.26 9.32
C ASP A 131 -1.01 12.37 9.94
N LEU A 132 -0.21 13.06 9.12
CA LEU A 132 0.74 14.11 9.53
C LEU A 132 0.23 15.55 9.28
N GLU A 133 -1.03 15.75 8.88
CA GLU A 133 -1.57 17.09 8.59
C GLU A 133 -1.55 18.02 9.81
N THR A 134 -1.82 17.49 11.00
CA THR A 134 -1.77 18.23 12.26
C THR A 134 -1.24 17.35 13.37
N LYS A 135 -0.72 17.97 14.44
CA LYS A 135 -0.21 17.22 15.59
C LYS A 135 -1.29 16.37 16.27
N ASP A 136 -2.52 16.89 16.37
CA ASP A 136 -3.64 16.15 16.93
C ASP A 136 -4.01 14.92 16.08
N THR A 137 -3.91 15.04 14.74
CA THR A 137 -4.09 13.90 13.82
C THR A 137 -3.04 12.84 14.06
N GLU A 138 -1.78 13.26 14.07
CA GLU A 138 -0.63 12.39 14.26
C GLU A 138 -0.76 11.62 15.57
N ASP A 139 -1.03 12.32 16.67
CA ASP A 139 -1.15 11.70 18.01
C ASP A 139 -2.32 10.71 18.07
N THR A 140 -3.46 11.03 17.42
CA THR A 140 -4.63 10.14 17.35
C THR A 140 -4.33 8.88 16.55
N VAL A 141 -3.70 9.02 15.38
CA VAL A 141 -3.35 7.88 14.51
C VAL A 141 -2.33 6.98 15.21
N ILE A 142 -1.33 7.57 15.87
CA ILE A 142 -0.33 6.83 16.66
C ILE A 142 -1.03 5.99 17.73
N ASP A 143 -1.92 6.59 18.54
CA ASP A 143 -2.65 5.88 19.59
C ASP A 143 -3.44 4.68 19.02
N ILE A 144 -4.16 4.89 17.92
CA ILE A 144 -4.98 3.84 17.30
C ILE A 144 -4.11 2.70 16.76
N LEU A 145 -3.01 3.01 16.08
CA LEU A 145 -2.10 2.00 15.53
C LEU A 145 -1.43 1.19 16.65
N GLU A 146 -0.94 1.86 17.69
CA GLU A 146 -0.29 1.21 18.84
C GLU A 146 -1.27 0.30 19.60
N ARG A 147 -2.50 0.78 19.86
CA ARG A 147 -3.58 -0.04 20.46
C ARG A 147 -4.04 -1.16 19.53
N GLY A 148 -3.95 -0.95 18.23
CA GLY A 148 -4.11 -1.95 17.18
C GLY A 148 -2.95 -2.96 17.11
N GLY A 149 -1.90 -2.78 17.91
CA GLY A 149 -0.74 -3.67 18.00
C GLY A 149 0.28 -3.49 16.88
N PHE A 150 0.29 -2.34 16.20
CA PHE A 150 1.33 -1.97 15.24
C PHE A 150 2.49 -1.25 15.94
N GLU A 151 3.72 -1.64 15.59
CA GLU A 151 4.92 -0.89 15.96
C GLU A 151 5.22 0.17 14.88
N ILE A 152 5.28 1.43 15.28
CA ILE A 152 5.54 2.55 14.37
C ILE A 152 7.06 2.71 14.20
N ILE A 153 7.53 2.62 12.96
CA ILE A 153 8.96 2.54 12.63
C ILE A 153 9.49 3.76 11.86
N THR A 154 8.88 4.93 12.06
CA THR A 154 9.26 6.17 11.36
C THR A 154 10.71 6.59 11.62
N ASN A 155 11.48 6.79 10.55
CA ASN A 155 12.90 7.19 10.58
C ASN A 155 13.79 6.27 11.44
N THR A 156 13.51 4.96 11.44
CA THR A 156 14.28 3.95 12.16
C THR A 156 14.33 2.64 11.38
N SER A 157 15.10 1.67 11.87
CA SER A 157 15.11 0.32 11.34
C SER A 157 15.28 -0.72 12.46
N LEU A 158 14.74 -1.91 12.22
CA LEU A 158 14.77 -3.04 13.14
C LEU A 158 14.99 -4.35 12.38
N ARG A 159 15.36 -5.42 13.10
CA ARG A 159 15.40 -6.77 12.53
C ARG A 159 14.13 -7.52 12.88
N VAL A 160 13.50 -8.11 11.87
CA VAL A 160 12.42 -9.08 12.07
C VAL A 160 13.03 -10.47 11.93
N HIS A 161 13.06 -11.23 13.02
CA HIS A 161 13.60 -12.59 13.05
C HIS A 161 12.50 -13.61 12.73
N ALA A 162 12.76 -14.51 11.78
CA ALA A 162 11.80 -15.54 11.37
C ALA A 162 11.84 -16.80 12.26
N GLY A 163 12.19 -16.67 13.54
CA GLY A 163 12.31 -17.80 14.47
C GLY A 163 13.59 -18.62 14.34
N SER A 164 14.51 -18.21 13.45
CA SER A 164 15.91 -18.66 13.40
C SER A 164 16.87 -17.46 13.51
N ASP A 165 18.18 -17.68 13.33
CA ASP A 165 19.16 -16.58 13.26
C ASP A 165 18.96 -15.69 12.02
N SER A 166 18.16 -16.14 11.06
CA SER A 166 17.81 -15.41 9.85
C SER A 166 16.83 -14.28 10.13
N SER A 167 17.03 -13.14 9.47
CA SER A 167 16.19 -11.96 9.65
C SER A 167 16.10 -11.12 8.38
N ILE A 168 15.03 -10.33 8.30
CA ILE A 168 14.96 -9.21 7.37
C ILE A 168 15.19 -7.90 8.13
N ARG A 169 15.81 -6.94 7.47
CA ARG A 169 15.95 -5.57 7.96
C ARG A 169 14.73 -4.79 7.49
N LEU A 170 13.86 -4.43 8.42
CA LEU A 170 12.74 -3.54 8.14
C LEU A 170 13.15 -2.10 8.45
N ILE A 171 12.95 -1.21 7.49
CA ILE A 171 13.31 0.21 7.56
C ILE A 171 12.03 1.00 7.39
N GLY A 172 11.73 1.91 8.31
CA GLY A 172 10.66 2.89 8.12
C GLY A 172 11.26 4.26 7.85
N LEU A 173 10.78 4.92 6.80
CA LEU A 173 11.12 6.30 6.49
C LEU A 173 9.84 7.14 6.58
N ASP A 174 9.97 8.31 7.19
CA ASP A 174 8.85 9.24 7.28
C ASP A 174 8.35 9.67 5.89
N SER A 175 7.12 10.14 5.83
CA SER A 175 6.49 10.58 4.58
C SER A 175 7.24 11.78 4.00
N GLY A 176 7.48 11.76 2.69
CA GLY A 176 8.04 12.88 1.93
C GLY A 176 7.08 14.06 1.77
N VAL A 177 5.82 13.92 2.20
CA VAL A 177 4.81 14.97 2.27
C VAL A 177 4.32 15.07 3.71
N ASN A 178 4.32 16.28 4.28
CA ASN A 178 3.99 16.60 5.68
C ASN A 178 4.90 15.96 6.75
N GLY A 179 5.74 14.98 6.41
CA GLY A 179 6.76 14.41 7.29
C GLY A 179 8.14 15.05 7.16
N ASP A 180 9.09 14.51 7.91
CA ASP A 180 10.51 14.88 7.91
C ASP A 180 11.39 13.63 7.70
N PRO A 181 11.51 13.13 6.45
CA PRO A 181 12.26 11.91 6.15
C PRO A 181 13.74 12.08 6.49
N ASN A 182 14.25 11.25 7.41
CA ASN A 182 15.63 11.26 7.85
C ASN A 182 16.33 9.95 7.49
N VAL A 183 16.82 9.89 6.24
CA VAL A 183 17.52 8.72 5.68
C VAL A 183 18.72 8.32 6.54
N SER A 184 19.52 9.29 7.02
CA SER A 184 20.70 8.99 7.83
C SER A 184 20.34 8.27 9.14
N LYS A 185 19.20 8.61 9.75
CA LYS A 185 18.73 7.97 10.98
C LYS A 185 18.15 6.59 10.69
N ALA A 186 17.29 6.48 9.68
CA ALA A 186 16.66 5.22 9.29
C ALA A 186 17.68 4.15 8.86
N TYR A 187 18.73 4.57 8.15
CA TYR A 187 19.76 3.68 7.59
C TYR A 187 20.97 3.46 8.50
N LYS A 188 20.98 3.99 9.73
CA LYS A 188 22.14 3.92 10.64
C LYS A 188 22.64 2.48 10.85
N GLU A 189 21.72 1.53 11.02
CA GLU A 189 22.02 0.11 11.27
C GLU A 189 21.84 -0.79 10.04
N VAL A 190 21.57 -0.21 8.87
CA VAL A 190 21.35 -0.93 7.60
C VAL A 190 22.68 -1.41 7.03
N ARG A 191 22.72 -2.64 6.54
CA ARG A 191 23.91 -3.30 5.99
C ARG A 191 23.51 -4.05 4.72
N GLY A 192 24.34 -4.00 3.68
CA GLY A 192 24.07 -4.70 2.41
C GLY A 192 24.16 -6.23 2.46
N SER A 193 24.42 -6.80 3.65
CA SER A 193 24.34 -8.24 3.90
C SER A 193 22.97 -8.69 4.42
N ASP A 194 22.14 -7.76 4.90
CA ASP A 194 20.77 -8.03 5.30
C ASP A 194 19.86 -7.92 4.05
N LEU A 195 18.72 -8.62 3.99
CA LEU A 195 17.65 -8.25 3.07
C LEU A 195 16.94 -7.01 3.62
N ASN A 196 17.03 -5.89 2.91
CA ASN A 196 16.53 -4.59 3.36
C ASN A 196 15.18 -4.25 2.72
N VAL A 197 14.14 -4.19 3.54
CA VAL A 197 12.77 -3.84 3.16
C VAL A 197 12.45 -2.45 3.71
N LEU A 198 12.25 -1.49 2.81
CA LEU A 198 11.85 -0.13 3.12
C LEU A 198 10.33 0.02 3.06
N LEU A 199 9.76 0.53 4.14
CA LEU A 199 8.38 1.00 4.24
C LEU A 199 8.40 2.53 4.27
N CYS A 200 7.75 3.16 3.30
CA CYS A 200 7.55 4.60 3.26
C CYS A 200 6.25 4.89 2.53
N HIS A 201 5.44 5.80 3.05
CA HIS A 201 4.15 6.12 2.45
C HIS A 201 4.30 6.65 1.01
N THR A 202 5.24 7.57 0.80
CA THR A 202 5.45 8.29 -0.45
C THR A 202 6.42 7.59 -1.40
N PRO A 203 5.97 7.10 -2.58
CA PRO A 203 6.77 6.24 -3.44
C PRO A 203 7.98 6.93 -4.09
N ASP A 204 7.91 8.22 -4.41
CA ASP A 204 9.05 8.95 -5.02
C ASP A 204 10.23 9.15 -4.06
N SER A 205 10.05 8.89 -2.76
CA SER A 205 11.11 8.91 -1.76
C SER A 205 12.19 7.85 -2.01
N ILE A 206 11.92 6.84 -2.86
CA ILE A 206 12.94 5.89 -3.34
C ILE A 206 14.17 6.61 -3.95
N SER A 207 13.97 7.78 -4.55
CA SER A 207 15.05 8.58 -5.16
C SER A 207 16.03 9.18 -4.14
N THR A 208 15.69 9.14 -2.85
CA THR A 208 16.47 9.74 -1.75
C THR A 208 17.32 8.72 -1.00
N VAL A 209 17.10 7.42 -1.22
CA VAL A 209 17.79 6.33 -0.54
C VAL A 209 18.84 5.68 -1.44
N ASN A 210 19.79 4.97 -0.83
CA ASN A 210 20.80 4.24 -1.57
C ASN A 210 20.23 2.91 -2.07
N SER A 211 20.01 2.77 -3.38
CA SER A 211 19.44 1.55 -3.98
C SER A 211 20.22 0.27 -3.63
N ALA A 212 21.54 0.37 -3.45
CA ALA A 212 22.38 -0.78 -3.08
C ALA A 212 22.19 -1.23 -1.61
N LEU A 213 21.42 -0.49 -0.81
CA LEU A 213 21.05 -0.81 0.57
C LEU A 213 19.52 -0.92 0.74
N THR A 214 18.78 -0.98 -0.37
CA THR A 214 17.31 -1.01 -0.39
C THR A 214 16.86 -2.03 -1.43
N ASP A 215 16.70 -3.28 -1.03
CA ASP A 215 16.37 -4.37 -1.94
C ASP A 215 14.89 -4.32 -2.35
N ILE A 216 14.01 -4.02 -1.38
CA ILE A 216 12.56 -3.89 -1.57
C ILE A 216 12.11 -2.57 -0.96
N MET A 217 11.21 -1.85 -1.64
CA MET A 217 10.43 -0.75 -1.09
C MET A 217 8.94 -0.99 -1.34
N VAL A 218 8.12 -0.76 -0.32
CA VAL A 218 6.66 -0.78 -0.43
C VAL A 218 6.07 0.58 -0.04
N SER A 219 5.11 1.06 -0.82
CA SER A 219 4.53 2.40 -0.68
C SER A 219 3.06 2.47 -1.08
N GLY A 220 2.34 3.48 -0.58
CA GLY A 220 0.94 3.76 -0.88
C GLY A 220 0.78 5.09 -1.62
N HIS A 221 -0.02 6.01 -1.04
CA HIS A 221 -0.12 7.44 -1.32
C HIS A 221 -0.87 7.83 -2.60
N SER A 222 -0.61 7.11 -3.68
CA SER A 222 -1.05 7.51 -5.02
C SER A 222 -2.46 7.04 -5.40
N HIS A 223 -3.00 6.06 -4.66
CA HIS A 223 -4.25 5.35 -4.97
C HIS A 223 -4.35 4.79 -6.40
N GLY A 224 -3.27 4.70 -7.17
CA GLY A 224 -3.34 4.42 -8.60
C GLY A 224 -4.11 5.47 -9.41
N HIS A 225 -4.14 6.73 -8.93
CA HIS A 225 -5.01 7.85 -9.33
C HIS A 225 -6.45 7.78 -8.83
N GLN A 226 -6.85 6.68 -8.16
CA GLN A 226 -8.20 6.37 -7.71
C GLN A 226 -9.21 6.23 -8.88
N VAL A 227 -9.37 7.26 -9.71
CA VAL A 227 -10.11 7.25 -10.98
C VAL A 227 -9.13 7.48 -12.12
N TYR A 228 -8.65 6.39 -12.71
CA TYR A 228 -7.74 6.45 -13.85
C TYR A 228 -8.52 6.53 -15.16
N ILE A 229 -8.32 7.62 -15.90
CA ILE A 229 -8.84 7.86 -17.24
C ILE A 229 -7.64 7.92 -18.19
N PRO A 230 -7.54 7.00 -19.16
CA PRO A 230 -6.45 6.99 -20.13
C PRO A 230 -6.24 8.37 -20.78
N LEU A 231 -4.99 8.77 -20.94
CA LEU A 231 -4.53 10.06 -21.51
C LEU A 231 -4.80 11.32 -20.65
N ILE A 232 -5.65 11.24 -19.62
CA ILE A 232 -6.02 12.39 -18.78
C ILE A 232 -5.36 12.31 -17.40
N SER A 233 -5.42 11.14 -16.75
CA SER A 233 -5.02 11.03 -15.34
C SER A 233 -3.55 11.32 -15.08
N GLN A 234 -2.67 11.15 -16.09
CA GLN A 234 -1.24 11.49 -15.98
C GLN A 234 -0.96 12.96 -15.60
N TYR A 235 -1.94 13.86 -15.76
CA TYR A 235 -1.82 15.27 -15.38
C TYR A 235 -2.26 15.57 -13.94
N PHE A 236 -2.78 14.56 -13.23
CA PHE A 236 -3.33 14.68 -11.88
C PHE A 236 -2.66 13.66 -10.97
N LEU A 237 -1.47 14.00 -10.49
CA LEU A 237 -0.67 13.16 -9.60
C LEU A 237 -0.39 13.90 -8.30
N PRO A 238 -0.42 13.22 -7.15
CA PRO A 238 -0.05 13.82 -5.88
C PRO A 238 1.46 14.10 -5.84
N ALA A 239 1.86 15.03 -4.96
CA ALA A 239 3.26 15.29 -4.71
C ALA A 239 3.94 14.07 -4.09
N GLN A 240 5.14 13.69 -4.53
CA GLN A 240 5.82 12.44 -4.17
C GLN A 240 5.17 11.15 -4.70
N GLY A 241 4.25 11.26 -5.67
CA GLY A 241 3.71 10.13 -6.43
C GLY A 241 3.69 10.41 -7.93
N GLN A 242 4.62 11.23 -8.43
CA GLN A 242 4.61 11.62 -9.84
C GLN A 242 5.39 10.65 -10.73
N ASN A 243 6.47 10.07 -10.21
CA ASN A 243 7.31 9.15 -10.98
C ASN A 243 6.83 7.71 -10.82
N TYR A 244 6.38 7.35 -9.61
CA TYR A 244 5.90 6.02 -9.28
C TYR A 244 4.52 6.13 -8.61
N ASN A 245 3.50 5.48 -9.19
CA ASN A 245 2.11 5.72 -8.79
C ASN A 245 1.19 4.50 -8.82
N ARG A 246 1.68 3.32 -9.21
CA ARG A 246 0.99 2.03 -9.03
C ARG A 246 1.86 0.88 -9.50
N GLY A 247 1.65 -0.30 -8.91
CA GLY A 247 2.25 -1.55 -9.35
C GLY A 247 3.75 -1.63 -9.08
N GLU A 248 4.43 -2.43 -9.87
CA GLU A 248 5.83 -2.81 -9.67
C GLU A 248 6.79 -1.98 -10.53
N TYR A 249 7.93 -1.60 -9.94
CA TYR A 249 9.05 -0.97 -10.62
C TYR A 249 10.36 -1.64 -10.22
N TYR A 250 11.21 -1.92 -11.21
CA TYR A 250 12.54 -2.48 -11.01
C TYR A 250 13.58 -1.39 -11.30
N LEU A 251 14.25 -0.90 -10.26
CA LEU A 251 15.07 0.31 -10.27
C LEU A 251 16.51 -0.01 -9.84
N ASN A 252 17.40 -0.21 -10.81
CA ASN A 252 18.78 -0.66 -10.55
C ASN A 252 18.78 -1.94 -9.69
N ASP A 253 19.13 -1.80 -8.41
CA ASP A 253 19.23 -2.87 -7.41
C ASP A 253 17.96 -2.99 -6.53
N SER A 254 16.98 -2.11 -6.70
CA SER A 254 15.77 -2.02 -5.87
C SER A 254 14.52 -2.48 -6.60
N TYR A 255 13.64 -3.17 -5.88
CA TYR A 255 12.27 -3.45 -6.30
C TYR A 255 11.29 -2.56 -5.52
N LEU A 256 10.47 -1.77 -6.23
CA LEU A 256 9.45 -0.90 -5.64
C LEU A 256 8.05 -1.42 -5.98
N LEU A 257 7.22 -1.59 -4.95
CA LEU A 257 5.81 -1.92 -5.07
C LEU A 257 4.95 -0.76 -4.55
N VAL A 258 4.14 -0.17 -5.43
CA VAL A 258 3.23 0.94 -5.11
C VAL A 258 1.79 0.44 -5.11
N SER A 259 1.18 0.43 -3.93
CA SER A 259 -0.21 0.03 -3.69
C SER A 259 -1.20 1.08 -4.18
N ASN A 260 -2.33 0.62 -4.72
CA ASN A 260 -3.51 1.45 -4.99
C ASN A 260 -4.32 1.77 -3.71
N GLY A 261 -3.86 1.32 -2.55
CA GLY A 261 -4.52 1.48 -1.26
C GLY A 261 -5.79 0.65 -1.13
N VAL A 262 -6.34 0.58 0.08
CA VAL A 262 -7.63 -0.10 0.32
C VAL A 262 -8.80 0.89 0.22
N GLY A 263 -8.68 2.09 0.79
CA GLY A 263 -9.75 3.11 0.85
C GLY A 263 -9.79 4.07 -0.34
N THR A 264 -10.66 5.07 -0.28
CA THR A 264 -10.70 6.21 -1.23
C THR A 264 -10.61 7.52 -0.45
N THR A 265 -10.15 8.58 -1.10
CA THR A 265 -10.12 9.94 -0.53
C THR A 265 -10.99 10.87 -1.37
N LYS A 266 -11.60 11.88 -0.73
CA LYS A 266 -12.44 12.97 -1.31
C LYS A 266 -13.73 12.55 -2.02
N ILE A 267 -13.68 11.52 -2.87
CA ILE A 267 -14.80 10.96 -3.62
C ILE A 267 -14.81 9.44 -3.46
N GLN A 268 -15.98 8.87 -3.18
CA GLN A 268 -16.16 7.42 -3.08
C GLN A 268 -16.29 6.79 -4.49
N ALA A 269 -15.20 6.81 -5.26
CA ALA A 269 -15.17 6.30 -6.62
C ALA A 269 -13.82 5.66 -6.94
N ARG A 270 -13.83 4.57 -7.73
CA ARG A 270 -12.61 3.94 -8.26
C ARG A 270 -12.81 3.54 -9.71
N LEU A 271 -11.84 3.76 -10.59
CA LEU A 271 -11.89 3.28 -11.98
C LEU A 271 -10.49 2.91 -12.46
N PHE A 272 -10.30 1.66 -12.90
CA PHE A 272 -9.00 1.11 -13.32
C PHE A 272 -7.87 1.29 -12.28
N ALA A 273 -8.25 1.35 -11.00
CA ALA A 273 -7.40 1.40 -9.82
C ALA A 273 -8.17 0.74 -8.67
N GLU A 274 -8.28 -0.59 -8.71
CA GLU A 274 -9.04 -1.35 -7.72
C GLU A 274 -8.37 -1.27 -6.34
N SER A 275 -9.17 -1.32 -5.27
CA SER A 275 -8.64 -1.42 -3.90
C SER A 275 -7.92 -2.74 -3.73
N GLU A 276 -6.74 -2.73 -3.12
CA GLU A 276 -5.93 -3.94 -3.03
C GLU A 276 -5.20 -4.10 -1.69
N ILE A 277 -5.05 -5.37 -1.30
CA ILE A 277 -4.05 -5.82 -0.33
C ILE A 277 -2.94 -6.51 -1.12
N ASN A 278 -1.70 -6.16 -0.85
CA ASN A 278 -0.54 -6.75 -1.52
C ASN A 278 0.01 -7.90 -0.67
N PHE A 279 0.19 -9.06 -1.28
CA PHE A 279 0.85 -10.22 -0.68
C PHE A 279 2.18 -10.43 -1.40
N LEU A 280 3.28 -10.14 -0.72
CA LEU A 280 4.62 -10.28 -1.25
C LEU A 280 5.32 -11.48 -0.61
N ARG A 281 5.69 -12.45 -1.46
CA ARG A 281 6.42 -13.65 -1.04
C ARG A 281 7.89 -13.58 -1.40
N LEU A 282 8.75 -13.91 -0.46
CA LEU A 282 10.18 -14.07 -0.70
C LEU A 282 10.45 -15.49 -1.20
N ARG A 283 11.33 -15.61 -2.20
CA ARG A 283 11.80 -16.89 -2.73
C ARG A 283 13.32 -16.88 -2.80
N TYR A 284 13.94 -17.92 -2.24
CA TYR A 284 15.37 -18.11 -2.38
C TYR A 284 15.70 -18.48 -3.83
N LYS A 285 16.68 -17.80 -4.41
CA LYS A 285 17.25 -18.10 -5.72
C LYS A 285 18.75 -18.29 -5.57
N ALA A 286 19.25 -19.49 -5.82
CA ALA A 286 20.69 -19.75 -5.80
C ALA A 286 21.41 -18.88 -6.85
N LYS A 287 22.58 -18.34 -6.50
CA LYS A 287 23.48 -17.71 -7.49
C LYS A 287 23.84 -18.74 -8.55
N GLU A 288 23.62 -18.41 -9.82
CA GLU A 288 24.23 -19.17 -10.91
C GLU A 288 25.75 -18.95 -10.78
N GLU A 289 26.47 -20.01 -10.40
CA GLU A 289 27.92 -20.01 -10.46
C GLU A 289 28.31 -19.83 -11.93
N ASN A 290 28.78 -18.63 -12.29
CA ASN A 290 29.48 -18.43 -13.55
C ASN A 290 30.71 -19.33 -13.53
N THR A 291 30.56 -20.53 -14.06
CA THR A 291 31.66 -21.43 -14.39
C THR A 291 32.40 -20.75 -15.53
N ILE A 292 33.49 -20.07 -15.18
CA ILE A 292 34.45 -19.57 -16.16
C ILE A 292 35.13 -20.82 -16.72
N GLU A 293 34.69 -21.30 -17.88
CA GLU A 293 35.47 -22.18 -18.76
C GLU A 293 36.63 -21.41 -19.40
#